data_AF-A0AA35Y5Z2-F1
#
_entry.id   AF-A0AA35Y5Z2-F1
#
_cell.length_a   1.000
_cell.length_b   1.000
_cell.length_c   1.000
_cell.angle_alpha   90.00
_cell.angle_beta   90.00
_cell.angle_gamma   90.00
#
_symmetry.space_group_name_H-M   'P 1'
#
loop_
_entity.id
_entity.type
_entity.pdbx_description
1 polymer ?
#
loop_
_entity_poly.entity_id
_entity_poly.type
_entity_poly.pdbx_seq_one_letter_code
_entity_poly.pdbx_strand_id
1 'polypeptide(L)'
;MSTGGGSIRQQLANLDLRIIIDYSLVEWKELEEEEPTGNEWEDRKVGRRKDFLLRRMELAKHFIRTNIEPKWMVLRLLPVLPPELRPIYHIDEDKLVTSDINEIYRRIIYRNNTLTDLLTTSIATPEELIISQEKLLQEAVDALLDNGICGQPMRDDHNRVYKSLSDVIEGKEGRVRETLLGKRVDYSGRSVIVVGPSLSLHRCGLPREIAIELFQAFVIRDLIRKHLASNIGVAKSQIRKKKPIVWEILQEILDDHPVLLNRAPTLHRLGIQAFLPVLVEGRAICLHPLVCKGFNADFDGDQMAVHVPLSLEAQAEARLLMFSHMNLLSPTIGDPISAPTQDMLSGLYVLTSGNRRGICRNMEVLMAERPTQVFHNKVIDGTAMKRLISRFIDHYGIGYTSHILDQVKTLGFRQATAASISLGIDDLLTIPSKRWLVQDAEQQSFILEKHHHYGMYTR
;
A
#
# COMPACT_ATOMS: atom_id res chain seq x y z
N MET A 1 -9.93 4.09 55.68
CA MET A 1 -10.52 4.84 54.54
C MET A 1 -10.19 4.07 53.28
N SER A 2 -11.14 3.72 52.40
CA SER A 2 -10.80 2.99 51.18
C SER A 2 -9.99 3.89 50.25
N THR A 3 -8.74 3.53 49.98
CA THR A 3 -7.86 4.18 49.02
C THR A 3 -7.82 3.36 47.72
N GLY A 4 -7.28 3.94 46.64
CA GLY A 4 -7.06 3.22 45.38
C GLY A 4 -8.32 2.93 44.54
N GLY A 5 -8.22 1.94 43.66
CA GLY A 5 -9.23 1.61 42.64
C GLY A 5 -10.59 1.22 43.22
N GLY A 6 -10.62 0.61 44.41
CA GLY A 6 -11.87 0.28 45.11
C GLY A 6 -12.70 1.53 45.46
N SER A 7 -12.03 2.61 45.88
CA SER A 7 -12.66 3.89 46.21
C SER A 7 -13.26 4.55 44.96
N ILE A 8 -12.50 4.57 43.86
CA ILE A 8 -12.94 5.11 42.56
C ILE A 8 -14.18 4.35 42.07
N ARG A 9 -14.16 3.02 42.17
CA ARG A 9 -15.30 2.19 41.77
C ARG A 9 -16.55 2.51 42.58
N GLN A 10 -16.42 2.70 43.90
CA GLN A 10 -17.56 3.04 44.76
C GLN A 10 -18.14 4.41 44.40
N GLN A 11 -17.29 5.40 44.13
CA GLN A 11 -17.73 6.71 43.64
C GLN A 11 -18.45 6.62 42.30
N LEU A 12 -17.92 5.83 41.35
CA LEU A 12 -18.54 5.60 40.05
C LEU A 12 -19.85 4.81 40.14
N ALA A 13 -20.00 3.91 41.11
CA ALA A 13 -21.21 3.13 41.33
C ALA A 13 -22.36 3.97 41.92
N ASN A 14 -22.03 4.97 42.73
CA ASN A 14 -22.98 5.89 43.34
C ASN A 14 -23.30 7.10 42.45
N LEU A 15 -22.74 7.15 41.24
CA LEU A 15 -22.84 8.27 40.32
C LEU A 15 -24.18 8.26 39.58
N ASP A 16 -25.02 9.27 39.80
CA ASP A 16 -26.23 9.48 38.99
C ASP A 16 -25.92 10.36 37.77
N LEU A 17 -25.88 9.74 36.60
CA LEU A 17 -25.58 10.40 35.33
C LEU A 17 -26.63 11.43 34.91
N ARG A 18 -27.90 11.26 35.32
CA ARG A 18 -28.98 12.21 34.97
C ARG A 18 -28.79 13.50 35.75
N ILE A 19 -28.55 13.37 37.05
CA ILE A 19 -28.23 14.48 37.93
C ILE A 19 -27.01 15.26 37.42
N ILE A 20 -25.97 14.57 36.93
CA ILE A 20 -24.79 15.22 36.34
C ILE A 20 -25.13 16.01 35.08
N ILE A 21 -26.00 15.49 34.21
CA ILE A 21 -26.43 16.21 33.01
C ILE A 21 -27.20 17.46 33.41
N ASP A 22 -28.13 17.35 34.36
CA ASP A 22 -28.97 18.46 34.79
C ASP A 22 -28.14 19.57 35.45
N TYR A 23 -27.23 19.24 36.38
CA TYR A 23 -26.33 20.21 36.97
C TYR A 23 -25.38 20.85 35.93
N SER A 24 -24.83 20.05 35.02
CA SER A 24 -23.92 20.57 34.00
C SER A 24 -24.65 21.49 33.01
N LEU A 25 -25.94 21.24 32.74
CA LEU A 25 -26.77 22.09 31.89
C LEU A 25 -27.10 23.42 32.57
N VAL A 26 -27.42 23.40 33.87
CA VAL A 26 -27.65 24.63 34.66
C VAL A 26 -26.39 25.48 34.67
N GLU A 27 -25.24 24.89 35.03
CA GLU A 27 -23.96 25.60 35.06
C GLU A 27 -23.58 26.15 33.68
N TRP A 28 -23.85 25.41 32.61
CA TRP A 28 -23.54 25.87 31.25
C TRP A 28 -24.39 27.08 30.84
N LYS A 29 -25.68 27.12 31.23
CA LYS A 29 -26.57 28.25 30.99
C LYS A 29 -26.18 29.48 31.79
N GLU A 30 -25.81 29.32 33.05
CA GLU A 30 -25.32 30.43 33.89
C GLU A 30 -24.09 31.10 33.24
N LEU A 31 -23.15 30.30 32.72
CA LEU A 31 -21.99 30.82 32.01
C LEU A 31 -22.35 31.43 30.64
N GLU A 32 -23.49 31.08 30.04
CA GLU A 32 -23.98 31.67 28.78
C GLU A 32 -24.55 33.08 28.99
N GLU A 33 -25.13 33.34 30.17
CA GLU A 33 -25.66 34.65 30.55
C GLU A 33 -24.59 35.65 31.01
N GLU A 34 -23.36 35.19 31.30
CA GLU A 34 -22.21 36.06 31.59
C GLU A 34 -21.75 36.81 30.33
N GLU A 35 -21.87 38.15 30.33
CA GLU A 35 -21.34 39.01 29.27
C GLU A 35 -19.79 38.97 29.24
N PRO A 36 -19.17 39.04 28.04
CA PRO A 36 -17.72 39.04 27.92
C PRO A 36 -17.12 40.21 28.70
N THR A 37 -16.22 39.88 29.62
CA THR A 37 -15.62 40.83 30.58
C THR A 37 -14.62 41.80 29.93
N GLY A 38 -14.28 41.59 28.65
CA GLY A 38 -13.27 42.35 27.91
C GLY A 38 -11.84 41.91 28.24
N ASN A 39 -11.67 40.96 29.14
CA ASN A 39 -10.40 40.35 29.51
C ASN A 39 -10.24 38.99 28.80
N GLU A 40 -9.37 38.93 27.79
CA GLU A 40 -9.16 37.73 26.96
C GLU A 40 -8.84 36.45 27.76
N TRP A 41 -8.20 36.57 28.93
CA TRP A 41 -7.86 35.41 29.76
C TRP A 41 -9.07 34.84 30.50
N GLU A 42 -9.95 35.70 31.02
CA GLU A 42 -11.17 35.31 31.72
C GLU A 42 -12.17 34.71 30.75
N ASP A 43 -12.36 35.33 29.58
CA ASP A 43 -13.25 34.83 28.54
C ASP A 43 -12.77 33.45 28.01
N ARG A 44 -11.45 33.23 27.89
CA ARG A 44 -10.89 31.88 27.56
C ARG A 44 -11.10 30.85 28.65
N LYS A 45 -11.12 31.26 29.92
CA LYS A 45 -11.36 30.35 31.05
C LYS A 45 -12.83 29.90 31.06
N VAL A 46 -13.75 30.85 30.86
CA VAL A 46 -15.19 30.57 30.70
C VAL A 46 -15.44 29.67 29.49
N GLY A 47 -14.82 29.96 28.34
CA GLY A 47 -14.91 29.12 27.15
C GLY A 47 -14.45 27.67 27.39
N ARG A 48 -13.28 27.48 28.03
CA ARG A 48 -12.80 26.13 28.41
C ARG A 48 -13.75 25.42 29.37
N ARG A 49 -14.39 26.14 30.29
CA ARG A 49 -15.38 25.56 31.22
C ARG A 49 -16.64 25.13 30.48
N LYS A 50 -17.15 25.94 29.56
CA LYS A 50 -18.27 25.58 28.68
C LYS A 50 -17.98 24.32 27.87
N ASP A 51 -16.82 24.25 27.22
CA ASP A 51 -16.39 23.08 26.44
C ASP A 51 -16.30 21.82 27.31
N PHE A 52 -15.78 21.95 28.53
CA PHE A 52 -15.72 20.85 29.49
C PHE A 52 -17.12 20.33 29.86
N LEU A 53 -18.07 21.23 30.15
CA LEU A 53 -19.44 20.86 30.50
C LEU A 53 -20.16 20.17 29.33
N LEU A 54 -19.99 20.67 28.11
CA LEU A 54 -20.53 20.04 26.90
C LEU A 54 -20.01 18.61 26.74
N ARG A 55 -18.69 18.40 26.84
CA ARG A 55 -18.07 17.06 26.77
C ARG A 55 -18.57 16.14 27.88
N ARG A 56 -18.73 16.67 29.10
CA ARG A 56 -19.23 15.90 30.26
C ARG A 56 -20.67 15.44 30.05
N MET A 57 -21.55 16.33 29.59
CA MET A 57 -22.94 16.03 29.27
C MET A 57 -23.04 15.01 28.13
N GLU A 58 -22.22 15.18 27.08
CA GLU A 58 -22.16 14.26 25.95
C GLU A 58 -21.75 12.85 26.39
N LEU A 59 -20.67 12.73 27.19
CA LEU A 59 -20.21 11.48 27.77
C LEU A 59 -21.32 10.81 28.61
N ALA A 60 -21.96 11.56 29.50
CA ALA A 60 -23.04 11.04 30.34
C ALA A 60 -24.24 10.56 29.51
N LYS A 61 -24.62 11.31 28.47
CA LYS A 61 -25.67 10.89 27.51
C LYS A 61 -25.27 9.61 26.78
N HIS A 62 -24.01 9.44 26.39
CA HIS A 62 -23.54 8.21 25.75
C HIS A 62 -23.63 6.99 26.67
N PHE A 63 -23.23 7.11 27.94
CA PHE A 63 -23.38 6.02 28.92
C PHE A 63 -24.85 5.61 29.10
N ILE A 64 -25.75 6.59 29.22
CA ILE A 64 -27.20 6.32 29.35
C ILE A 64 -27.75 5.63 28.09
N ARG A 65 -27.39 6.13 26.90
CA ARG A 65 -27.85 5.57 25.61
C ARG A 65 -27.37 4.15 25.36
N THR A 66 -26.12 3.85 25.75
CA THR A 66 -25.50 2.53 25.53
C THR A 66 -25.77 1.54 26.66
N ASN A 67 -26.44 1.97 27.74
CA ASN A 67 -26.68 1.18 28.94
C ASN A 67 -25.38 0.60 29.56
N ILE A 68 -24.29 1.38 29.47
CA ILE A 68 -22.99 1.02 30.06
C ILE A 68 -22.88 1.71 31.41
N GLU A 69 -22.51 0.95 32.45
CA GLU A 69 -22.28 1.51 33.77
C GLU A 69 -20.83 2.02 33.92
N PRO A 70 -20.60 3.25 34.40
CA PRO A 70 -19.25 3.79 34.59
C PRO A 70 -18.34 2.93 35.48
N LYS A 71 -18.93 2.23 36.47
CA LYS A 71 -18.20 1.34 37.39
C LYS A 71 -17.48 0.18 36.70
N TRP A 72 -17.82 -0.13 35.44
CA TRP A 72 -17.17 -1.20 34.65
C TRP A 72 -15.76 -0.83 34.18
N MET A 73 -15.40 0.46 34.20
CA MET A 73 -14.02 0.90 33.91
C MET A 73 -13.01 0.39 34.95
N VAL A 74 -13.47 0.08 36.18
CA VAL A 74 -12.63 -0.55 37.21
C VAL A 74 -12.79 -2.07 37.14
N LEU A 75 -11.78 -2.72 36.56
CA LEU A 75 -11.75 -4.16 36.33
C LEU A 75 -11.70 -4.94 37.65
N ARG A 76 -12.58 -5.92 37.80
CA ARG A 76 -12.52 -6.93 38.89
C ARG A 76 -12.11 -8.31 38.39
N LEU A 77 -12.36 -8.57 37.11
CA LEU A 77 -12.05 -9.81 36.44
C LEU A 77 -11.30 -9.44 35.17
N LEU A 78 -10.07 -9.94 35.06
CA LEU A 78 -9.22 -9.72 33.90
C LEU A 78 -9.30 -10.96 32.99
N PRO A 79 -9.80 -10.84 31.75
CA PRO A 79 -9.83 -11.96 30.83
C PRO A 79 -8.41 -12.38 30.42
N VAL A 80 -8.22 -13.69 30.25
CA VAL A 80 -6.95 -14.27 29.80
C VAL A 80 -7.11 -14.75 28.36
N LEU A 81 -6.17 -14.36 27.49
CA LEU A 81 -6.17 -14.82 26.11
C LEU A 81 -6.05 -16.36 26.00
N PRO A 82 -6.74 -16.98 25.02
CA PRO A 82 -6.53 -18.39 24.69
C PRO A 82 -5.06 -18.72 24.44
N PRO A 83 -4.53 -19.89 24.88
CA PRO A 83 -3.12 -20.26 24.73
C PRO A 83 -2.61 -20.20 23.29
N GLU A 84 -3.45 -20.50 22.31
CA GLU A 84 -3.13 -20.48 20.87
C GLU A 84 -2.72 -19.08 20.37
N LEU A 85 -3.23 -18.02 21.00
CA LEU A 85 -2.88 -16.62 20.67
C LEU A 85 -1.63 -16.13 21.40
N ARG A 86 -1.10 -16.92 22.33
CA ARG A 86 0.11 -16.66 23.12
C ARG A 86 0.97 -17.93 23.21
N PRO A 87 1.41 -18.47 22.06
CA PRO A 87 2.02 -19.78 21.99
C PRO A 87 3.36 -19.83 22.73
N ILE A 88 3.74 -21.06 23.10
CA ILE A 88 5.04 -21.39 23.66
C ILE A 88 5.65 -22.43 22.73
N TYR A 89 6.80 -22.12 22.14
CA TYR A 89 7.47 -22.99 21.19
C TYR A 89 8.80 -23.49 21.77
N HIS A 90 9.06 -24.78 21.59
CA HIS A 90 10.38 -25.36 21.81
C HIS A 90 11.11 -25.37 20.46
N ILE A 91 12.22 -24.65 20.35
CA ILE A 91 13.06 -24.67 19.15
C ILE A 91 14.02 -25.86 19.22
N ASP A 92 14.70 -26.00 20.37
CA ASP A 92 15.61 -27.10 20.71
C ASP A 92 15.30 -27.60 22.14
N GLU A 93 15.87 -28.73 22.58
CA GLU A 93 15.60 -29.32 23.91
C GLU A 93 15.76 -28.31 25.08
N ASP A 94 16.66 -27.34 24.94
CA ASP A 94 16.94 -26.34 25.98
C ASP A 94 16.40 -24.92 25.67
N LYS A 95 15.85 -24.67 24.47
CA LYS A 95 15.43 -23.31 24.05
C LYS A 95 13.92 -23.20 23.88
N LEU A 96 13.31 -22.58 24.87
CA LEU A 96 11.89 -22.29 24.93
C LEU A 96 11.65 -20.81 24.60
N VAL A 97 10.82 -20.55 23.59
CA VAL A 97 10.40 -19.20 23.19
C VAL A 97 8.97 -18.98 23.66
N THR A 98 8.78 -18.05 24.59
CA THR A 98 7.48 -17.59 25.06
C THR A 98 7.08 -16.28 24.40
N SER A 99 5.78 -16.08 24.21
CA SER A 99 5.21 -14.76 23.92
C SER A 99 5.39 -13.82 25.12
N ASP A 100 5.76 -12.55 24.86
CA ASP A 100 5.90 -11.49 25.88
C ASP A 100 4.68 -11.38 26.81
N ILE A 101 3.47 -11.51 26.24
CA ILE A 101 2.20 -11.52 26.98
C ILE A 101 2.17 -12.59 28.09
N ASN A 102 2.78 -13.77 27.88
CA ASN A 102 2.83 -14.82 28.91
C ASN A 102 3.65 -14.39 30.12
N GLU A 103 4.74 -13.64 29.91
CA GLU A 103 5.57 -13.12 31.00
C GLU A 103 4.81 -12.10 31.85
N ILE A 104 4.03 -11.24 31.20
CA ILE A 104 3.19 -10.26 31.90
C ILE A 104 2.06 -10.96 32.66
N TYR A 105 1.35 -11.93 32.04
CA TYR A 105 0.33 -12.72 32.74
C TYR A 105 0.89 -13.46 33.96
N ARG A 106 2.07 -14.08 33.84
CA ARG A 106 2.75 -14.75 34.94
C ARG A 106 2.98 -13.79 36.12
N ARG A 107 3.40 -12.56 35.83
CA ARG A 107 3.63 -11.52 36.84
C ARG A 107 2.33 -11.07 37.50
N ILE A 108 1.25 -10.86 36.74
CA ILE A 108 -0.07 -10.51 37.29
C ILE A 108 -0.58 -11.61 38.23
N ILE A 109 -0.53 -12.88 37.81
CA ILE A 109 -0.98 -14.01 38.62
C ILE A 109 -0.17 -14.10 39.92
N TYR A 110 1.16 -13.99 39.82
CA TYR A 110 2.03 -14.01 40.99
C TYR A 110 1.70 -12.89 41.99
N ARG A 111 1.53 -11.65 41.51
CA ARG A 111 1.19 -10.50 42.35
C ARG A 111 -0.19 -10.62 42.97
N ASN A 112 -1.18 -11.11 42.20
CA ASN A 112 -2.53 -11.31 42.70
C ASN A 112 -2.60 -12.39 43.79
N ASN A 113 -1.89 -13.50 43.61
CA ASN A 113 -1.82 -14.56 44.62
C ASN A 113 -1.10 -14.06 45.88
N THR A 114 0.03 -13.37 45.72
CA THR A 114 0.77 -12.77 46.84
C THR A 114 -0.10 -11.80 47.65
N LEU A 115 -0.87 -10.93 46.97
CA LEU A 115 -1.79 -10.01 47.62
C LEU A 115 -2.91 -10.77 48.35
N THR A 116 -3.43 -11.84 47.76
CA THR A 116 -4.47 -12.69 48.36
C THR A 116 -3.97 -13.37 49.64
N ASP A 117 -2.74 -13.90 49.62
CA ASP A 117 -2.13 -14.55 50.78
C ASP A 117 -1.89 -13.57 51.93
N LEU A 118 -1.44 -12.35 51.61
CA LEU A 118 -1.25 -11.27 52.60
C LEU A 118 -2.56 -10.86 53.26
N LEU A 119 -3.63 -10.71 52.47
CA LEU A 119 -4.97 -10.38 52.99
C LEU A 119 -5.53 -11.50 53.87
N THR A 120 -5.20 -12.76 53.58
CA THR A 120 -5.70 -13.92 54.35
C THR A 120 -4.94 -14.11 55.67
N THR A 121 -3.63 -13.84 55.70
CA THR A 121 -2.74 -14.01 56.87
C THR A 121 -2.88 -12.90 57.94
N SER A 122 -3.92 -12.07 57.78
CA SER A 122 -4.49 -10.90 58.48
C SER A 122 -4.15 -10.49 59.94
N ILE A 123 -3.25 -11.12 60.69
CA ILE A 123 -3.01 -10.74 62.10
C ILE A 123 -1.83 -9.75 62.28
N ALA A 124 -0.88 -9.65 61.34
CA ALA A 124 0.34 -8.85 61.55
C ALA A 124 0.94 -8.16 60.31
N THR A 125 0.22 -8.05 59.19
CA THR A 125 0.74 -7.42 57.97
C THR A 125 0.57 -5.89 57.99
N PRO A 126 1.65 -5.10 57.89
CA PRO A 126 1.57 -3.64 57.76
C PRO A 126 0.73 -3.19 56.55
N GLU A 127 -0.13 -2.19 56.74
CA GLU A 127 -0.97 -1.61 55.67
C GLU A 127 -0.13 -1.08 54.48
N GLU A 128 1.07 -0.56 54.76
CA GLU A 128 1.99 -0.06 53.73
C GLU A 128 2.42 -1.14 52.72
N LEU A 129 2.59 -2.38 53.19
CA LEU A 129 2.94 -3.51 52.32
C LEU A 129 1.78 -3.88 51.40
N ILE A 130 0.55 -3.79 51.88
CA ILE A 130 -0.65 -4.05 51.08
C ILE A 130 -0.75 -3.01 49.96
N ILE A 131 -0.64 -1.72 50.29
CA ILE A 131 -0.67 -0.62 49.31
C ILE A 131 0.44 -0.78 48.27
N SER A 132 1.63 -1.19 48.70
CA SER A 132 2.75 -1.47 47.80
C SER A 132 2.45 -2.62 46.83
N GLN A 133 1.88 -3.74 47.29
CA GLN A 133 1.51 -4.85 46.42
C GLN A 133 0.35 -4.51 45.48
N GLU A 134 -0.65 -3.74 45.93
CA GLU A 134 -1.73 -3.24 45.08
C GLU A 134 -1.19 -2.38 43.93
N LYS A 135 -0.22 -1.49 44.22
CA LYS A 135 0.45 -0.69 43.20
C LYS A 135 1.19 -1.56 42.18
N LEU A 136 1.96 -2.55 42.63
CA LEU A 136 2.69 -3.46 41.74
C LEU A 136 1.76 -4.32 40.88
N LEU A 137 0.60 -4.71 41.41
CA LEU A 137 -0.43 -5.40 40.65
C LEU A 137 -1.04 -4.48 39.59
N GLN A 138 -1.36 -3.23 39.94
CA GLN A 138 -1.85 -2.24 38.99
C GLN A 138 -0.85 -1.99 37.87
N GLU A 139 0.43 -1.78 38.18
CA GLU A 139 1.51 -1.61 37.19
C GLU A 139 1.62 -2.81 36.24
N ALA A 140 1.45 -4.04 36.75
CA ALA A 140 1.50 -5.24 35.92
C ALA A 140 0.28 -5.36 34.98
N VAL A 141 -0.91 -4.95 35.44
CA VAL A 141 -2.13 -4.91 34.62
C VAL A 141 -2.03 -3.80 33.57
N ASP A 142 -1.53 -2.63 33.96
CA ASP A 142 -1.28 -1.52 33.04
C ASP A 142 -0.31 -1.95 31.94
N ALA A 143 0.79 -2.62 32.29
CA ALA A 143 1.75 -3.15 31.32
C ALA A 143 1.18 -4.21 30.38
N LEU A 144 0.19 -5.00 30.82
CA LEU A 144 -0.49 -5.96 29.94
C LEU A 144 -1.33 -5.26 28.88
N LEU A 145 -2.10 -4.25 29.31
CA LEU A 145 -2.99 -3.51 28.42
C LEU A 145 -2.17 -2.61 27.49
N ASP A 146 -1.32 -1.75 28.06
CA ASP A 146 -0.50 -0.78 27.33
C ASP A 146 0.82 -0.51 28.11
N ASN A 147 1.90 -1.13 27.63
CA ASN A 147 3.19 -1.10 28.31
C ASN A 147 3.91 0.24 28.09
N GLY A 148 3.82 1.13 29.08
CA GLY A 148 4.47 2.43 29.07
C GLY A 148 3.52 3.60 29.33
N ILE A 149 2.20 3.36 29.43
CA ILE A 149 1.21 4.41 29.67
C ILE A 149 1.43 5.13 31.03
N CYS A 150 1.83 4.38 32.06
CA CYS A 150 2.02 4.87 33.42
C CYS A 150 3.47 4.72 33.91
N GLY A 151 4.44 5.19 33.13
CA GLY A 151 5.83 5.34 33.57
C GLY A 151 6.82 4.50 32.77
N GLN A 152 7.79 3.88 33.45
CA GLN A 152 8.81 3.08 32.77
C GLN A 152 8.22 1.76 32.28
N PRO A 153 8.42 1.40 31.01
CA PRO A 153 7.87 0.17 30.46
C PRO A 153 8.57 -1.04 31.09
N MET A 154 7.82 -2.12 31.27
CA MET A 154 8.37 -3.40 31.72
C MET A 154 9.29 -3.98 30.64
N ARG A 155 10.46 -4.46 31.08
CA ARG A 155 11.52 -5.00 30.23
C ARG A 155 11.92 -6.41 30.67
N ASP A 156 12.49 -7.16 29.73
CA ASP A 156 13.15 -8.43 29.98
C ASP A 156 14.56 -8.26 30.57
N ASP A 157 15.21 -9.39 30.88
CA ASP A 157 16.58 -9.42 31.40
C ASP A 157 17.61 -8.85 30.41
N HIS A 158 17.26 -8.80 29.11
CA HIS A 158 18.08 -8.25 28.04
C HIS A 158 17.71 -6.80 27.70
N ASN A 159 16.95 -6.12 28.57
CA ASN A 159 16.53 -4.72 28.44
C ASN A 159 15.62 -4.42 27.22
N ARG A 160 15.02 -5.45 26.60
CA ARG A 160 13.98 -5.32 25.59
C ARG A 160 12.63 -5.10 26.26
N VAL A 161 11.85 -4.16 25.73
CA VAL A 161 10.49 -3.86 26.19
C VAL A 161 9.54 -4.99 25.76
N TYR A 162 8.71 -5.47 26.70
CA TYR A 162 7.68 -6.45 26.39
C TYR A 162 6.56 -5.83 25.55
N LYS A 163 6.09 -6.54 24.52
CA LYS A 163 4.93 -6.14 23.73
C LYS A 163 3.63 -6.35 24.54
N SER A 164 2.83 -5.29 24.66
CA SER A 164 1.50 -5.30 25.31
C SER A 164 0.38 -5.77 24.37
N LEU A 165 -0.85 -5.87 24.88
CA LEU A 165 -2.02 -6.17 24.07
C LEU A 165 -2.33 -5.07 23.04
N SER A 166 -2.17 -3.80 23.42
CA SER A 166 -2.31 -2.67 22.51
C SER A 166 -1.26 -2.73 21.38
N ASP A 167 0.00 -3.04 21.70
CA ASP A 167 1.07 -3.16 20.69
C ASP A 167 0.83 -4.29 19.67
N VAL A 168 0.13 -5.34 20.06
CA VAL A 168 -0.24 -6.43 19.13
C VAL A 168 -1.28 -5.97 18.12
N ILE A 169 -2.11 -4.99 18.47
CA ILE A 169 -3.17 -4.46 17.60
C ILE A 169 -2.65 -3.29 16.77
N GLU A 170 -1.94 -2.37 17.41
CA GLU A 170 -1.50 -1.10 16.87
C GLU A 170 -0.14 -1.17 16.17
N GLY A 171 0.20 -0.10 15.44
CA GLY A 171 1.48 0.01 14.75
C GLY A 171 1.53 -0.72 13.40
N LYS A 172 2.70 -0.66 12.75
CA LYS A 172 2.92 -1.22 11.41
C LYS A 172 2.94 -2.75 11.41
N GLU A 173 3.52 -3.33 12.46
CA GLU A 173 3.54 -4.78 12.75
C GLU A 173 2.29 -5.24 13.53
N GLY A 174 1.35 -4.32 13.76
CA GLY A 174 0.10 -4.64 14.43
C GLY A 174 -0.82 -5.48 13.55
N ARG A 175 -1.71 -6.25 14.19
CA ARG A 175 -2.65 -7.15 13.53
C ARG A 175 -3.47 -6.47 12.43
N VAL A 176 -3.90 -5.23 12.64
CA VAL A 176 -4.76 -4.53 11.67
C VAL A 176 -4.01 -4.25 10.37
N ARG A 177 -2.80 -3.71 10.44
CA ARG A 177 -2.04 -3.30 9.25
C ARG A 177 -1.34 -4.48 8.58
N GLU A 178 -0.71 -5.34 9.36
CA GLU A 178 0.10 -6.43 8.82
C GLU A 178 -0.70 -7.65 8.40
N THR A 179 -1.77 -8.00 9.13
CA THR A 179 -2.49 -9.28 8.96
C THR A 179 -3.90 -9.12 8.39
N LEU A 180 -4.62 -8.04 8.72
CA LEU A 180 -5.97 -7.83 8.20
C LEU A 180 -5.94 -7.15 6.81
N LEU A 181 -5.21 -6.04 6.68
CA LEU A 181 -5.10 -5.29 5.42
C LEU A 181 -4.06 -5.89 4.47
N GLY A 182 -2.88 -6.24 4.98
CA GLY A 182 -1.87 -7.01 4.26
C GLY A 182 -2.09 -8.50 4.49
N LYS A 183 -2.09 -9.30 3.43
CA LYS A 183 -2.05 -10.77 3.55
C LYS A 183 -1.11 -11.34 2.52
N ARG A 184 -0.43 -12.43 2.90
CA ARG A 184 0.21 -13.30 1.93
C ARG A 184 -0.89 -14.12 1.26
N VAL A 185 -0.84 -14.18 -0.07
CA VAL A 185 -1.88 -14.80 -0.88
C VAL A 185 -1.30 -15.95 -1.69
N ASP A 186 -2.03 -17.06 -1.74
CA ASP A 186 -1.74 -18.18 -2.63
C ASP A 186 -2.00 -17.80 -4.09
N TYR A 187 -1.65 -18.69 -5.03
CA TYR A 187 -1.78 -18.46 -6.47
C TYR A 187 -1.12 -17.15 -6.92
N SER A 188 0.06 -16.88 -6.34
CA SER A 188 0.89 -15.73 -6.66
C SER A 188 2.33 -16.12 -6.97
N GLY A 189 3.00 -15.33 -7.80
CA GLY A 189 4.39 -15.51 -8.17
C GLY A 189 5.09 -14.17 -8.36
N ARG A 190 6.41 -14.17 -8.43
CA ARG A 190 7.21 -12.96 -8.72
C ARG A 190 8.38 -13.31 -9.61
N SER A 191 8.67 -12.46 -10.59
CA SER A 191 9.91 -12.55 -11.38
C SER A 191 10.34 -11.19 -11.90
N VAL A 192 11.56 -11.13 -12.42
CA VAL A 192 12.12 -9.97 -13.12
C VAL A 192 11.34 -9.75 -14.41
N ILE A 193 11.14 -8.48 -14.78
CA ILE A 193 10.47 -8.11 -16.03
C ILE A 193 11.47 -7.82 -17.14
N VAL A 194 11.07 -8.14 -18.37
CA VAL A 194 11.82 -7.85 -19.60
C VAL A 194 10.84 -7.26 -20.62
N VAL A 195 11.34 -6.43 -21.54
CA VAL A 195 10.51 -5.81 -22.57
C VAL A 195 9.98 -6.85 -23.57
N GLY A 196 8.67 -6.83 -23.83
CA GLY A 196 8.00 -7.66 -24.82
C GLY A 196 7.44 -6.82 -25.98
N PRO A 197 8.27 -6.34 -26.93
CA PRO A 197 7.82 -5.42 -27.98
C PRO A 197 6.84 -6.08 -28.96
N SER A 198 6.90 -7.39 -29.14
CA SER A 198 6.01 -8.17 -30.02
C SER A 198 4.63 -8.45 -29.43
N LEU A 199 4.43 -8.23 -28.12
CA LEU A 199 3.16 -8.48 -27.45
C LEU A 199 2.14 -7.41 -27.83
N SER A 200 0.86 -7.76 -27.84
CA SER A 200 -0.23 -6.79 -27.88
C SER A 200 -0.43 -6.16 -26.51
N LEU A 201 -1.06 -4.98 -26.44
CA LEU A 201 -1.21 -4.24 -25.20
C LEU A 201 -1.94 -5.00 -24.09
N HIS A 202 -2.89 -5.87 -24.45
CA HIS A 202 -3.66 -6.73 -23.54
C HIS A 202 -2.96 -8.05 -23.14
N ARG A 203 -1.76 -8.32 -23.66
CA ARG A 203 -1.03 -9.58 -23.42
C ARG A 203 0.22 -9.36 -22.57
N CYS A 204 0.58 -10.37 -21.78
CA CYS A 204 1.87 -10.44 -21.09
C CYS A 204 2.54 -11.79 -21.34
N GLY A 205 3.86 -11.84 -21.30
CA GLY A 205 4.59 -13.11 -21.36
C GLY A 205 4.77 -13.70 -19.97
N LEU A 206 4.30 -14.93 -19.75
CA LEU A 206 4.45 -15.65 -18.49
C LEU A 206 5.40 -16.84 -18.67
N PRO A 207 6.46 -16.95 -17.85
CA PRO A 207 7.37 -18.10 -17.87
C PRO A 207 6.65 -19.42 -17.66
N ARG A 208 7.03 -20.45 -18.43
CA ARG A 208 6.49 -21.82 -18.29
C ARG A 208 6.56 -22.36 -16.86
N GLU A 209 7.66 -22.09 -16.14
CA GLU A 209 7.86 -22.54 -14.75
C GLU A 209 6.90 -21.88 -13.76
N ILE A 210 6.57 -20.60 -13.97
CA ILE A 210 5.63 -19.87 -13.10
C ILE A 210 4.20 -20.27 -13.47
N ALA A 211 3.88 -20.33 -14.75
CA ALA A 211 2.55 -20.68 -15.24
C ALA A 211 2.10 -22.07 -14.76
N ILE A 212 2.98 -23.07 -14.82
CA ILE A 212 2.62 -24.44 -14.43
C ILE A 212 2.32 -24.58 -12.93
N GLU A 213 2.99 -23.82 -12.06
CA GLU A 213 2.74 -23.81 -10.62
C GLU A 213 1.45 -23.03 -10.29
N LEU A 214 1.29 -21.84 -10.88
CA LEU A 214 0.10 -21.02 -10.67
C LEU A 214 -1.19 -21.70 -11.14
N PHE A 215 -1.13 -22.44 -12.26
CA PHE A 215 -2.29 -23.07 -12.87
C PHE A 215 -2.37 -24.59 -12.61
N GLN A 216 -1.56 -25.12 -11.70
CA GLN A 216 -1.41 -26.56 -11.47
C GLN A 216 -2.76 -27.26 -11.23
N ALA A 217 -3.64 -26.66 -10.41
CA ALA A 217 -4.95 -27.21 -10.10
C ALA A 217 -5.85 -27.32 -11.34
N PHE A 218 -5.83 -26.32 -12.22
CA PHE A 218 -6.61 -26.28 -13.45
C PHE A 218 -6.12 -27.32 -14.45
N VAL A 219 -4.79 -27.46 -14.58
CA VAL A 219 -4.16 -28.48 -15.42
C VAL A 219 -4.52 -29.89 -14.95
N ILE A 220 -4.48 -30.16 -13.64
CA ILE A 220 -4.87 -31.45 -13.07
C ILE A 220 -6.34 -31.77 -13.40
N ARG A 221 -7.23 -30.79 -13.21
CA ARG A 221 -8.65 -30.94 -13.51
C ARG A 221 -8.88 -31.31 -14.97
N ASP A 222 -8.23 -30.63 -15.90
CA ASP A 222 -8.45 -30.83 -17.33
C ASP A 222 -7.80 -32.13 -17.84
N LEU A 223 -6.64 -32.53 -17.30
CA LEU A 223 -6.05 -33.85 -17.56
C LEU A 223 -6.99 -35.01 -17.18
N ILE A 224 -7.68 -34.89 -16.05
CA ILE A 224 -8.65 -35.91 -15.58
C ILE A 224 -9.92 -35.86 -16.44
N ARG A 225 -10.45 -34.66 -16.71
CA ARG A 225 -11.67 -34.47 -17.52
C ARG A 225 -11.51 -34.99 -18.94
N LYS A 226 -10.32 -34.83 -19.54
CA LYS A 226 -10.00 -35.34 -20.89
C LYS A 226 -9.56 -36.82 -20.89
N HIS A 227 -9.65 -37.52 -19.75
CA HIS A 227 -9.22 -38.92 -19.58
C HIS A 227 -7.73 -39.19 -19.90
N LEU A 228 -6.89 -38.15 -19.85
CA LEU A 228 -5.43 -38.25 -20.05
C LEU A 228 -4.70 -38.68 -18.75
N ALA A 229 -5.36 -38.52 -17.60
CA ALA A 229 -4.92 -39.03 -16.32
C ALA A 229 -6.08 -39.72 -15.59
N SER A 230 -5.81 -40.88 -14.98
CA SER A 230 -6.82 -41.64 -14.23
C SER A 230 -7.09 -41.09 -12.82
N ASN A 231 -6.11 -40.44 -12.20
CA ASN A 231 -6.24 -39.85 -10.86
C ASN A 231 -5.29 -38.66 -10.68
N ILE A 232 -5.47 -37.93 -9.57
CA ILE A 232 -4.67 -36.75 -9.21
C ILE A 232 -3.17 -37.09 -9.10
N GLY A 233 -2.83 -38.27 -8.57
CA GLY A 233 -1.44 -38.71 -8.43
C GLY A 233 -0.74 -38.87 -9.79
N VAL A 234 -1.41 -39.51 -10.75
CA VAL A 234 -0.92 -39.66 -12.13
C VAL A 234 -0.82 -38.30 -12.81
N ALA A 235 -1.81 -37.42 -12.66
CA ALA A 235 -1.76 -36.06 -13.21
C ALA A 235 -0.55 -35.28 -12.66
N LYS A 236 -0.34 -35.28 -11.33
CA LYS A 236 0.84 -34.67 -10.70
C LYS A 236 2.15 -35.29 -11.20
N SER A 237 2.19 -36.60 -11.42
CA SER A 237 3.36 -37.27 -12.00
C SER A 237 3.65 -36.81 -13.43
N GLN A 238 2.61 -36.64 -14.27
CA GLN A 238 2.76 -36.14 -15.63
C GLN A 238 3.26 -34.69 -15.68
N ILE A 239 2.77 -33.83 -14.77
CA ILE A 239 3.22 -32.45 -14.59
C ILE A 239 4.71 -32.43 -14.18
N ARG A 240 5.10 -33.23 -13.18
CA ARG A 240 6.50 -33.34 -12.73
C ARG A 240 7.43 -33.80 -13.85
N LYS A 241 6.97 -34.73 -14.70
CA LYS A 241 7.71 -35.23 -15.88
C LYS A 241 7.70 -34.27 -17.08
N LYS A 242 7.01 -33.12 -16.98
CA LYS A 242 6.90 -32.09 -18.04
C LYS A 242 6.51 -32.66 -19.41
N LYS A 243 5.54 -33.59 -19.45
CA LYS A 243 5.06 -34.18 -20.71
C LYS A 243 4.54 -33.09 -21.68
N PRO A 244 4.70 -33.25 -23.01
CA PRO A 244 4.28 -32.25 -23.99
C PRO A 244 2.80 -31.88 -23.90
N ILE A 245 1.93 -32.88 -23.66
CA ILE A 245 0.48 -32.72 -23.49
C ILE A 245 0.10 -31.71 -22.38
N VAL A 246 0.95 -31.55 -21.36
CA VAL A 246 0.70 -30.62 -20.25
C VAL A 246 0.79 -29.18 -20.73
N TRP A 247 1.71 -28.89 -21.65
CA TRP A 247 1.89 -27.54 -22.20
C TRP A 247 0.75 -27.15 -23.14
N GLU A 248 0.23 -28.11 -23.91
CA GLU A 248 -0.95 -27.89 -24.76
C GLU A 248 -2.19 -27.55 -23.93
N ILE A 249 -2.45 -28.32 -22.87
CA ILE A 249 -3.56 -28.05 -21.94
C ILE A 249 -3.36 -26.73 -21.20
N LEU A 250 -2.12 -26.45 -20.76
CA LEU A 250 -1.83 -25.19 -20.09
C LEU A 250 -2.09 -24.00 -21.01
N GLN A 251 -1.73 -24.09 -22.29
CA GLN A 251 -1.97 -23.02 -23.25
C GLN A 251 -3.47 -22.76 -23.46
N GLU A 252 -4.27 -23.82 -23.60
CA GLU A 252 -5.74 -23.72 -23.71
C GLU A 252 -6.38 -23.05 -22.48
N ILE A 253 -5.87 -23.33 -21.27
CA ILE A 253 -6.34 -22.67 -20.04
C ILE A 253 -5.97 -21.19 -20.05
N LEU A 254 -4.73 -20.86 -20.44
CA LEU A 254 -4.22 -19.49 -20.42
C LEU A 254 -4.89 -18.58 -21.45
N ASP A 255 -5.34 -19.13 -22.58
CA ASP A 255 -6.02 -18.39 -23.64
C ASP A 255 -7.34 -17.75 -23.17
N ASP A 256 -7.97 -18.27 -22.12
CA ASP A 256 -9.20 -17.72 -21.54
C ASP A 256 -9.08 -17.31 -20.05
N HIS A 257 -7.88 -17.30 -19.48
CA HIS A 257 -7.70 -16.99 -18.05
C HIS A 257 -6.77 -15.78 -17.85
N PRO A 258 -7.30 -14.61 -17.44
CA PRO A 258 -6.49 -13.41 -17.24
C PRO A 258 -5.64 -13.50 -15.97
N VAL A 259 -4.49 -12.83 -15.97
CA VAL A 259 -3.61 -12.69 -14.80
C VAL A 259 -3.44 -11.22 -14.43
N LEU A 260 -3.26 -10.94 -13.14
CA LEU A 260 -2.97 -9.59 -12.65
C LEU A 260 -1.47 -9.42 -12.47
N LEU A 261 -0.90 -8.38 -13.08
CA LEU A 261 0.47 -7.95 -12.81
C LEU A 261 0.44 -6.77 -11.85
N ASN A 262 1.35 -6.78 -10.88
CA ASN A 262 1.52 -5.71 -9.91
C ASN A 262 3.01 -5.37 -9.72
N ARG A 263 3.33 -4.08 -9.64
CA ARG A 263 4.65 -3.59 -9.24
C ARG A 263 4.55 -2.78 -7.95
N ALA A 264 5.40 -3.12 -6.98
CA ALA A 264 5.55 -2.34 -5.77
C ALA A 264 6.61 -1.22 -5.99
N PRO A 265 6.39 -0.01 -5.46
CA PRO A 265 5.23 0.46 -4.71
C PRO A 265 4.02 0.77 -5.61
N THR A 266 2.82 0.37 -5.19
CA THR A 266 1.57 0.64 -5.91
C THR A 266 1.01 2.01 -5.51
N LEU A 267 1.29 3.05 -6.29
CA LEU A 267 0.88 4.43 -5.98
C LEU A 267 -0.55 4.77 -6.42
N HIS A 268 -1.04 4.09 -7.44
CA HIS A 268 -2.37 4.31 -8.00
C HIS A 268 -2.89 3.04 -8.67
N ARG A 269 -4.17 3.01 -9.03
CA ARG A 269 -4.84 1.81 -9.56
C ARG A 269 -4.13 1.16 -10.76
N LEU A 270 -3.50 1.94 -11.63
CA LEU A 270 -2.77 1.41 -12.81
C LEU A 270 -1.49 0.65 -12.47
N GLY A 271 -1.05 0.68 -11.20
CA GLY A 271 0.02 -0.18 -10.72
C GLY A 271 -0.40 -1.65 -10.58
N ILE A 272 -1.69 -1.96 -10.79
CA ILE A 272 -2.21 -3.32 -10.97
C ILE A 272 -3.06 -3.35 -12.24
N GLN A 273 -2.71 -4.21 -13.19
CA GLN A 273 -3.51 -4.38 -14.41
C GLN A 273 -3.63 -5.86 -14.78
N ALA A 274 -4.71 -6.19 -15.48
CA ALA A 274 -4.98 -7.51 -16.00
C ALA A 274 -4.45 -7.67 -17.43
N PHE A 275 -3.91 -8.84 -17.71
CA PHE A 275 -3.38 -9.24 -19.01
C PHE A 275 -3.78 -10.67 -19.33
N LEU A 276 -3.84 -10.99 -20.62
CA LEU A 276 -3.90 -12.37 -21.08
C LEU A 276 -2.47 -12.95 -21.17
N PRO A 277 -2.17 -14.02 -20.42
CA PRO A 277 -0.83 -14.60 -20.40
C PRO A 277 -0.53 -15.37 -21.69
N VAL A 278 0.68 -15.19 -22.22
CA VAL A 278 1.25 -15.96 -23.31
C VAL A 278 2.46 -16.70 -22.77
N LEU A 279 2.56 -18.01 -23.03
CA LEU A 279 3.70 -18.79 -22.59
C LEU A 279 4.98 -18.33 -23.30
N VAL A 280 6.00 -17.96 -22.53
CA VAL A 280 7.32 -17.58 -23.04
C VAL A 280 8.42 -18.54 -22.58
N GLU A 281 9.45 -18.65 -23.40
CA GLU A 281 10.66 -19.37 -23.06
C GLU A 281 11.57 -18.48 -22.21
N GLY A 282 12.04 -19.01 -21.07
CA GLY A 282 12.83 -18.26 -20.09
C GLY A 282 12.15 -18.19 -18.71
N ARG A 283 12.71 -17.32 -17.85
CA ARG A 283 12.26 -17.13 -16.45
C ARG A 283 11.73 -15.73 -16.14
N ALA A 284 11.82 -14.81 -17.09
CA ALA A 284 11.39 -13.42 -16.91
C ALA A 284 9.98 -13.19 -17.47
N ILE A 285 9.24 -12.28 -16.84
CA ILE A 285 7.91 -11.86 -17.31
C ILE A 285 8.10 -10.84 -18.43
N CYS A 286 7.48 -11.07 -19.59
CA CYS A 286 7.54 -10.10 -20.68
C CYS A 286 6.41 -9.07 -20.52
N LEU A 287 6.77 -7.80 -20.38
CA LEU A 287 5.82 -6.71 -20.21
C LEU A 287 5.72 -5.86 -21.48
N HIS A 288 4.51 -5.39 -21.78
CA HIS A 288 4.29 -4.50 -22.90
C HIS A 288 4.89 -3.09 -22.63
N PRO A 289 5.68 -2.49 -23.55
CA PRO A 289 6.39 -1.23 -23.29
C PRO A 289 5.47 -0.03 -23.03
N LEU A 290 4.27 0.00 -23.60
CA LEU A 290 3.33 1.12 -23.40
C LEU A 290 2.72 1.15 -21.98
N VAL A 291 2.75 0.04 -21.22
CA VAL A 291 2.19 0.03 -19.86
C VAL A 291 3.23 0.39 -18.79
N CYS A 292 4.53 0.45 -19.14
CA CYS A 292 5.62 0.73 -18.19
C CYS A 292 5.40 2.02 -17.41
N LYS A 293 4.87 3.07 -18.07
CA LYS A 293 4.55 4.34 -17.40
C LYS A 293 3.47 4.20 -16.32
N GLY A 294 2.47 3.33 -16.54
CA GLY A 294 1.44 3.03 -15.55
C GLY A 294 1.97 2.25 -14.35
N PHE A 295 2.96 1.38 -14.55
CA PHE A 295 3.64 0.68 -13.44
C PHE A 295 4.80 1.46 -12.82
N ASN A 296 5.16 2.59 -13.42
CA ASN A 296 6.42 3.30 -13.18
C ASN A 296 7.64 2.36 -13.25
N ALA A 297 7.61 1.42 -14.20
CA ALA A 297 8.56 0.31 -14.31
C ALA A 297 9.64 0.59 -15.35
N ASP A 298 10.85 0.13 -15.07
CA ASP A 298 11.98 0.06 -16.00
C ASP A 298 12.46 -1.40 -16.13
N PHE A 299 13.56 -1.61 -16.86
CA PHE A 299 14.05 -2.95 -17.21
C PHE A 299 15.49 -3.17 -16.73
N ASP A 300 15.86 -2.59 -15.60
CA ASP A 300 17.22 -2.67 -15.01
C ASP A 300 17.37 -3.75 -13.91
N GLY A 301 16.30 -4.51 -13.64
CA GLY A 301 16.24 -5.50 -12.56
C GLY A 301 14.91 -5.50 -11.80
N ASP A 302 14.02 -4.56 -12.13
CA ASP A 302 12.65 -4.49 -11.65
C ASP A 302 11.91 -5.84 -11.66
N GLN A 303 11.10 -6.06 -10.63
CA GLN A 303 10.32 -7.29 -10.44
C GLN A 303 8.83 -6.98 -10.36
N MET A 304 8.02 -7.86 -10.94
CA MET A 304 6.56 -7.80 -10.83
C MET A 304 6.00 -9.07 -10.19
N ALA A 305 4.96 -8.87 -9.37
CA ALA A 305 4.15 -9.95 -8.85
C ALA A 305 3.04 -10.29 -9.86
N VAL A 306 2.71 -11.57 -9.94
CA VAL A 306 1.61 -12.13 -10.72
C VAL A 306 0.59 -12.71 -9.75
N HIS A 307 -0.69 -12.46 -9.97
CA HIS A 307 -1.79 -13.06 -9.21
C HIS A 307 -2.83 -13.65 -10.16
N VAL A 308 -3.39 -14.80 -9.80
CA VAL A 308 -4.42 -15.47 -10.61
C VAL A 308 -5.81 -15.28 -9.98
N PRO A 309 -6.75 -14.60 -10.66
CA PRO A 309 -8.15 -14.52 -10.22
C PRO A 309 -8.80 -15.89 -10.36
N LEU A 310 -9.35 -16.45 -9.28
CA LEU A 310 -9.91 -17.81 -9.29
C LEU A 310 -11.41 -17.84 -9.60
N SER A 311 -12.21 -17.00 -8.93
CA SER A 311 -13.67 -16.99 -9.11
C SER A 311 -14.05 -16.37 -10.45
N LEU A 312 -15.26 -16.70 -10.94
CA LEU A 312 -15.77 -16.15 -12.20
C LEU A 312 -15.97 -14.64 -12.10
N GLU A 313 -16.40 -14.15 -10.93
CA GLU A 313 -16.59 -12.74 -10.65
C GLU A 313 -15.25 -11.98 -10.70
N ALA A 314 -14.19 -12.54 -10.09
CA ALA A 314 -12.86 -11.94 -10.12
C ALA A 314 -12.26 -11.94 -11.53
N GLN A 315 -12.51 -12.99 -12.32
CA GLN A 315 -12.09 -13.04 -13.72
C GLN A 315 -12.87 -12.02 -14.57
N ALA A 316 -14.17 -11.84 -14.33
CA ALA A 316 -15.00 -10.85 -15.00
C ALA A 316 -14.56 -9.42 -14.63
N GLU A 317 -14.28 -9.16 -13.35
CA GLU A 317 -13.77 -7.87 -12.87
C GLU A 317 -12.42 -7.55 -13.52
N ALA A 318 -11.51 -8.53 -13.57
CA ALA A 318 -10.24 -8.39 -14.25
C ALA A 318 -10.46 -7.97 -15.72
N ARG A 319 -11.31 -8.70 -16.45
CA ARG A 319 -11.63 -8.47 -17.88
C ARG A 319 -12.26 -7.11 -18.16
N LEU A 320 -13.25 -6.72 -17.36
CA LEU A 320 -14.05 -5.53 -17.61
C LEU A 320 -13.38 -4.26 -17.09
N LEU A 321 -12.76 -4.32 -15.92
CA LEU A 321 -12.27 -3.13 -15.22
C LEU A 321 -10.75 -2.98 -15.26
N MET A 322 -10.00 -4.09 -15.20
CA MET A 322 -8.55 -4.04 -14.96
C MET A 322 -7.70 -4.31 -16.21
N PHE A 323 -8.29 -4.75 -17.33
CA PHE A 323 -7.51 -5.04 -18.55
C PHE A 323 -6.73 -3.81 -19.01
N SER A 324 -5.46 -4.00 -19.33
CA SER A 324 -4.55 -2.91 -19.71
C SER A 324 -5.06 -2.07 -20.89
N HIS A 325 -5.71 -2.69 -21.87
CA HIS A 325 -6.23 -2.01 -23.06
C HIS A 325 -7.45 -1.12 -22.81
N MET A 326 -8.16 -1.32 -21.69
CA MET A 326 -9.23 -0.43 -21.24
C MET A 326 -8.71 0.74 -20.40
N ASN A 327 -7.49 0.61 -19.86
CA ASN A 327 -6.90 1.53 -18.89
C ASN A 327 -5.82 2.41 -19.53
N LEU A 328 -6.16 3.13 -20.61
CA LEU A 328 -5.22 3.98 -21.35
C LEU A 328 -5.05 5.39 -20.75
N LEU A 329 -6.00 5.83 -19.93
CA LEU A 329 -6.07 7.20 -19.38
C LEU A 329 -5.70 7.25 -17.90
N SER A 330 -5.13 8.38 -17.49
CA SER A 330 -4.92 8.71 -16.08
C SER A 330 -6.24 8.92 -15.35
N PRO A 331 -6.47 8.27 -14.20
CA PRO A 331 -7.66 8.54 -13.39
C PRO A 331 -7.70 9.95 -12.80
N THR A 332 -6.55 10.63 -12.66
CA THR A 332 -6.48 11.96 -12.03
C THR A 332 -6.73 13.10 -13.01
N ILE A 333 -6.12 13.03 -14.20
CA ILE A 333 -6.10 14.14 -15.17
C ILE A 333 -6.92 13.81 -16.43
N GLY A 334 -7.16 12.53 -16.73
CA GLY A 334 -7.76 12.09 -17.99
C GLY A 334 -6.79 12.07 -19.17
N ASP A 335 -5.52 12.42 -18.95
CA ASP A 335 -4.47 12.36 -19.96
C ASP A 335 -4.09 10.91 -20.33
N PRO A 336 -3.74 10.62 -21.60
CA PRO A 336 -3.21 9.32 -21.99
C PRO A 336 -1.89 8.99 -21.26
N ILE A 337 -1.89 7.88 -20.52
CA ILE A 337 -0.71 7.33 -19.86
C ILE A 337 0.01 6.36 -20.78
N SER A 338 -0.74 5.50 -21.49
CA SER A 338 -0.21 4.49 -22.41
C SER A 338 0.20 5.10 -23.75
N ALA A 339 1.14 6.03 -23.73
CA ALA A 339 1.65 6.73 -24.91
C ALA A 339 3.07 6.27 -25.26
N PRO A 340 3.45 6.25 -26.56
CA PRO A 340 4.83 5.98 -26.98
C PRO A 340 5.84 6.91 -26.30
N THR A 341 6.90 6.32 -25.76
CA THR A 341 8.00 7.01 -25.07
C THR A 341 9.35 6.69 -25.73
N GLN A 342 10.37 7.51 -25.43
CA GLN A 342 11.77 7.30 -25.80
C GLN A 342 11.93 6.87 -27.26
N ASP A 343 12.47 5.69 -27.52
CA ASP A 343 12.78 5.16 -28.85
C ASP A 343 11.58 5.24 -29.81
N MET A 344 10.39 4.84 -29.35
CA MET A 344 9.19 4.88 -30.18
C MET A 344 8.88 6.31 -30.61
N LEU A 345 9.00 7.27 -29.68
CA LEU A 345 8.74 8.68 -29.97
C LEU A 345 9.82 9.27 -30.89
N SER A 346 11.10 8.95 -30.65
CA SER A 346 12.21 9.39 -31.50
C SER A 346 12.06 8.90 -32.94
N GLY A 347 11.67 7.63 -33.13
CA GLY A 347 11.41 7.08 -34.45
C GLY A 347 10.26 7.80 -35.18
N LEU A 348 9.16 8.06 -34.47
CA LEU A 348 8.01 8.81 -35.02
C LEU A 348 8.35 10.28 -35.30
N TYR A 349 9.16 10.90 -34.46
CA TYR A 349 9.63 12.27 -34.62
C TYR A 349 10.49 12.41 -35.88
N VAL A 350 11.48 11.54 -36.07
CA VAL A 350 12.33 11.56 -37.28
C VAL A 350 11.50 11.31 -38.53
N LEU A 351 10.55 10.35 -38.47
CA LEU A 351 9.64 10.06 -39.57
C LEU A 351 8.83 11.30 -39.99
N THR A 352 8.44 12.15 -39.04
CA THR A 352 7.54 13.29 -39.27
C THR A 352 8.24 14.65 -39.38
N SER A 353 9.52 14.76 -39.02
CA SER A 353 10.30 16.01 -39.10
C SER A 353 10.86 16.31 -40.50
N GLY A 354 10.88 15.34 -41.41
CA GLY A 354 11.49 15.49 -42.73
C GLY A 354 10.60 16.16 -43.79
N ASN A 355 11.11 17.21 -44.43
CA ASN A 355 10.47 17.93 -45.54
C ASN A 355 10.57 17.18 -46.89
N ARG A 356 10.41 15.85 -46.91
CA ARG A 356 10.43 15.03 -48.14
C ARG A 356 9.00 14.73 -48.59
N ARG A 357 8.72 14.91 -49.89
CA ARG A 357 7.49 14.50 -50.61
C ARG A 357 7.25 12.98 -50.52
N GLY A 358 7.03 12.43 -49.33
CA GLY A 358 6.86 11.00 -49.08
C GLY A 358 5.80 10.67 -48.03
N ILE A 359 5.07 11.66 -47.52
CA ILE A 359 4.05 11.49 -46.47
C ILE A 359 2.81 10.75 -46.99
N CYS A 360 2.60 10.68 -48.31
CA CYS A 360 1.42 10.01 -48.85
C CYS A 360 1.42 8.49 -48.65
N ARG A 361 2.57 7.79 -48.52
CA ARG A 361 2.56 6.32 -48.60
C ARG A 361 2.64 5.57 -47.26
N ASN A 362 3.13 6.19 -46.18
CA ASN A 362 3.41 5.47 -44.91
C ASN A 362 2.43 5.81 -43.77
N MET A 363 1.76 6.96 -43.80
CA MET A 363 0.59 7.23 -42.92
C MET A 363 -0.70 6.61 -43.48
N GLU A 364 -0.77 6.35 -44.79
CA GLU A 364 -1.82 5.52 -45.39
C GLU A 364 -1.87 4.13 -44.74
N VAL A 365 -0.72 3.57 -44.32
CA VAL A 365 -0.63 2.21 -43.77
C VAL A 365 -1.14 2.08 -42.32
N LEU A 366 -1.11 3.15 -41.52
CA LEU A 366 -1.62 3.14 -40.14
C LEU A 366 -3.16 3.28 -40.07
N MET A 367 -3.81 3.71 -41.15
CA MET A 367 -5.19 4.21 -41.12
C MET A 367 -6.03 3.75 -42.33
N ALA A 368 -5.56 2.74 -43.08
CA ALA A 368 -6.09 2.34 -44.39
C ALA A 368 -7.56 1.88 -44.43
N GLU A 369 -8.21 1.63 -43.28
CA GLU A 369 -9.51 0.95 -43.29
C GLU A 369 -10.76 1.83 -43.33
N ARG A 370 -10.72 3.17 -43.12
CA ARG A 370 -11.90 4.06 -43.35
C ARG A 370 -11.58 5.51 -43.79
N PRO A 371 -12.41 6.13 -44.65
CA PRO A 371 -12.11 7.37 -45.39
C PRO A 371 -12.43 8.70 -44.66
N THR A 372 -12.66 8.71 -43.35
CA THR A 372 -12.93 9.94 -42.58
C THR A 372 -11.72 10.29 -41.71
N GLN A 373 -10.59 10.64 -42.32
CA GLN A 373 -9.33 10.84 -41.60
C GLN A 373 -9.10 12.31 -41.18
N VAL A 374 -8.81 12.48 -39.88
CA VAL A 374 -8.16 13.66 -39.32
C VAL A 374 -6.69 13.64 -39.77
N PHE A 375 -6.37 14.33 -40.88
CA PHE A 375 -5.01 14.45 -41.37
C PHE A 375 -4.12 15.20 -40.36
N HIS A 376 -3.05 14.57 -39.89
CA HIS A 376 -2.08 15.21 -38.98
C HIS A 376 -0.78 15.53 -39.72
N ASN A 377 -0.71 16.74 -40.30
CA ASN A 377 0.47 17.24 -41.00
C ASN A 377 1.37 18.08 -40.09
N LYS A 378 1.71 17.53 -38.91
CA LYS A 378 2.61 18.19 -37.96
C LYS A 378 3.61 17.17 -37.45
N VAL A 379 4.77 17.68 -37.05
CA VAL A 379 5.80 16.89 -36.38
C VAL A 379 5.20 16.28 -35.12
N ILE A 380 5.38 14.97 -34.95
CA ILE A 380 4.89 14.24 -33.80
C ILE A 380 5.92 14.33 -32.69
N ASP A 381 5.70 15.25 -31.76
CA ASP A 381 6.36 15.29 -30.46
C ASP A 381 5.49 14.61 -29.37
N GLY A 382 6.01 14.52 -28.14
CA GLY A 382 5.31 13.85 -27.04
C GLY A 382 3.95 14.49 -26.70
N THR A 383 3.81 15.80 -26.89
CA THR A 383 2.57 16.54 -26.63
C THR A 383 1.54 16.30 -27.73
N ALA A 384 1.99 16.34 -29.00
CA ALA A 384 1.19 16.03 -30.17
C ALA A 384 0.68 14.59 -30.13
N MET A 385 1.53 13.64 -29.71
CA MET A 385 1.15 12.23 -29.54
C MET A 385 0.02 12.06 -28.53
N LYS A 386 0.14 12.66 -27.33
CA LYS A 386 -0.95 12.62 -26.34
C LYS A 386 -2.26 13.20 -26.89
N ARG A 387 -2.20 14.38 -27.52
CA ARG A 387 -3.38 15.01 -28.14
C ARG A 387 -4.01 14.14 -29.23
N LEU A 388 -3.19 13.41 -29.99
CA LEU A 388 -3.65 12.50 -31.03
C LEU A 388 -4.32 11.26 -30.42
N ILE A 389 -3.75 10.69 -29.36
CA ILE A 389 -4.36 9.57 -28.64
C ILE A 389 -5.70 9.99 -28.02
N SER A 390 -5.78 11.16 -27.36
CA SER A 390 -7.05 11.68 -26.82
C SER A 390 -8.11 11.80 -27.91
N ARG A 391 -7.77 12.38 -29.07
CA ARG A 391 -8.70 12.48 -30.21
C ARG A 391 -9.15 11.11 -30.74
N PHE A 392 -8.28 10.11 -30.75
CA PHE A 392 -8.67 8.75 -31.14
C PHE A 392 -9.60 8.10 -30.13
N ILE A 393 -9.36 8.31 -28.84
CA ILE A 393 -10.25 7.82 -27.79
C ILE A 393 -11.63 8.47 -27.92
N ASP A 394 -11.69 9.78 -28.13
CA ASP A 394 -12.95 10.52 -28.26
C ASP A 394 -13.76 10.10 -29.50
N HIS A 395 -13.08 9.81 -30.61
CA HIS A 395 -13.76 9.52 -31.89
C HIS A 395 -14.04 8.04 -32.13
N TYR A 396 -13.12 7.15 -31.75
CA TYR A 396 -13.19 5.71 -32.02
C TYR A 396 -13.34 4.85 -30.76
N GLY A 397 -13.23 5.44 -29.57
CA GLY A 397 -13.26 4.72 -28.30
C GLY A 397 -11.92 4.09 -27.92
N ILE A 398 -11.86 3.64 -26.67
CA ILE A 398 -10.65 3.07 -26.05
C ILE A 398 -10.21 1.77 -26.72
N GLY A 399 -11.16 0.87 -27.03
CA GLY A 399 -10.85 -0.44 -27.60
C GLY A 399 -10.13 -0.35 -28.94
N TYR A 400 -10.66 0.44 -29.89
CA TYR A 400 -10.03 0.63 -31.19
C TYR A 400 -8.70 1.38 -31.08
N THR A 401 -8.62 2.39 -30.20
CA THR A 401 -7.38 3.12 -29.97
C THR A 401 -6.25 2.21 -29.46
N SER A 402 -6.56 1.21 -28.63
CA SER A 402 -5.55 0.26 -28.14
C SER A 402 -4.89 -0.52 -29.28
N HIS A 403 -5.64 -0.88 -30.32
CA HIS A 403 -5.11 -1.56 -31.50
C HIS A 403 -4.21 -0.63 -32.33
N ILE A 404 -4.62 0.63 -32.51
CA ILE A 404 -3.80 1.65 -33.16
C ILE A 404 -2.48 1.84 -32.40
N LEU A 405 -2.52 1.89 -31.06
CA LEU A 405 -1.32 2.07 -30.23
C LEU A 405 -0.30 0.95 -30.43
N ASP A 406 -0.74 -0.30 -30.61
CA ASP A 406 0.16 -1.42 -30.92
C ASP A 406 0.86 -1.25 -32.28
N GLN A 407 0.14 -0.73 -33.29
CA GLN A 407 0.71 -0.42 -34.60
C GLN A 407 1.68 0.76 -34.52
N VAL A 408 1.32 1.82 -33.78
CA VAL A 408 2.17 3.01 -33.56
C VAL A 408 3.46 2.64 -32.83
N LYS A 409 3.38 1.79 -31.81
CA LYS A 409 4.55 1.21 -31.13
C LYS A 409 5.46 0.49 -32.13
N THR A 410 4.90 -0.41 -32.93
CA THR A 410 5.66 -1.22 -33.89
C THR A 410 6.34 -0.34 -34.93
N LEU A 411 5.62 0.66 -35.47
CA LEU A 411 6.19 1.63 -36.39
C LEU A 411 7.29 2.46 -35.71
N GLY A 412 7.05 2.95 -34.49
CA GLY A 412 8.00 3.76 -33.73
C GLY A 412 9.33 3.04 -33.55
N PHE A 413 9.32 1.79 -33.07
CA PHE A 413 10.55 1.00 -32.95
C PHE A 413 11.24 0.79 -34.30
N ARG A 414 10.49 0.44 -35.35
CA ARG A 414 11.06 0.23 -36.68
C ARG A 414 11.77 1.48 -37.21
N GLN A 415 11.14 2.64 -37.04
CA GLN A 415 11.71 3.91 -37.49
C GLN A 415 12.85 4.37 -36.61
N ALA A 416 12.83 4.09 -35.30
CA ALA A 416 13.94 4.38 -34.41
C ALA A 416 15.21 3.63 -34.85
N THR A 417 15.08 2.35 -35.17
CA THR A 417 16.18 1.55 -35.72
C THR A 417 16.63 2.08 -37.08
N ALA A 418 15.70 2.39 -37.98
CA ALA A 418 16.03 2.92 -39.31
C ALA A 418 16.70 4.30 -39.25
N ALA A 419 16.33 5.14 -38.28
CA ALA A 419 16.93 6.45 -38.05
C ALA A 419 18.39 6.35 -37.58
N SER A 420 18.79 5.20 -37.00
CA SER A 420 20.17 4.93 -36.55
C SER A 420 20.75 6.06 -35.72
N ILE A 421 19.94 6.63 -34.81
CA ILE A 421 20.37 7.71 -33.92
C ILE A 421 21.45 7.16 -32.99
N SER A 422 22.63 7.77 -33.03
CA SER A 422 23.77 7.46 -32.18
C SER A 422 24.28 8.76 -31.59
N LEU A 423 25.01 8.66 -30.48
CA LEU A 423 25.67 9.79 -29.83
C LEU A 423 27.19 9.54 -29.81
N GLY A 424 27.93 10.37 -30.52
CA GLY A 424 29.40 10.44 -30.47
C GLY A 424 29.88 11.60 -29.61
N ILE A 425 31.19 11.63 -29.34
CA ILE A 425 31.80 12.76 -28.61
C ILE A 425 31.69 14.08 -29.40
N ASP A 426 31.72 14.00 -30.72
CA ASP A 426 31.65 15.18 -31.61
C ASP A 426 30.23 15.80 -31.65
N ASP A 427 29.20 15.05 -31.26
CA ASP A 427 27.83 15.58 -31.13
C ASP A 427 27.68 16.48 -29.89
N LEU A 428 28.62 16.40 -28.93
CA LEU A 428 28.66 17.23 -27.73
C LEU A 428 29.32 18.58 -28.04
N LEU A 429 28.59 19.42 -28.77
CA LEU A 429 29.06 20.75 -29.18
C LEU A 429 29.45 21.62 -27.97
N THR A 430 30.71 22.02 -27.91
CA THR A 430 31.18 22.98 -26.90
C THR A 430 30.80 24.40 -27.31
N ILE A 431 30.15 25.14 -26.42
CA ILE A 431 29.80 26.55 -26.65
C ILE A 431 31.09 27.39 -26.75
N PRO A 432 31.35 28.07 -27.87
CA PRO A 432 32.59 28.84 -28.06
C PRO A 432 32.81 29.92 -26.99
N SER A 433 31.73 30.59 -26.56
CA SER A 433 31.76 31.67 -25.56
C SER A 433 31.82 31.19 -24.11
N LYS A 434 31.91 29.88 -23.85
CA LYS A 434 31.86 29.31 -22.50
C LYS A 434 32.94 29.89 -21.57
N ARG A 435 34.16 30.13 -22.09
CA ARG A 435 35.26 30.70 -21.28
C ARG A 435 34.97 32.11 -20.78
N TRP A 436 34.46 32.98 -21.67
CA TRP A 436 34.08 34.34 -21.29
C TRP A 436 32.93 34.34 -20.28
N LEU A 437 31.91 33.50 -20.49
CA LEU A 437 30.75 33.37 -19.60
C LEU A 437 31.17 32.98 -18.17
N VAL A 438 32.11 32.05 -18.05
CA VAL A 438 32.63 31.61 -16.75
C VAL A 438 33.45 32.73 -16.09
N GLN A 439 34.30 33.42 -16.85
CA GLN A 439 35.11 34.53 -16.32
C GLN A 439 34.25 35.71 -15.83
N ASP A 440 33.20 36.06 -16.56
CA ASP A 440 32.26 37.12 -16.14
C ASP A 440 31.53 36.73 -14.84
N ALA A 441 31.06 35.48 -14.75
CA ALA A 441 30.42 34.97 -13.53
C ALA A 441 31.38 34.92 -12.32
N GLU A 442 32.64 34.52 -12.53
CA GLU A 442 33.68 34.52 -11.49
C GLU A 442 33.96 35.95 -10.97
N GLN A 443 34.03 36.94 -11.87
CA GLN A 443 34.20 38.34 -11.49
C GLN A 443 33.00 38.87 -10.69
N GLN A 444 31.78 38.55 -11.10
CA GLN A 444 30.57 38.93 -10.35
C GLN A 444 30.52 38.27 -8.96
N SER A 445 30.92 36.99 -8.87
CA SER A 445 31.02 36.28 -7.59
C SER A 445 32.06 36.92 -6.67
N PHE A 446 33.21 37.31 -7.21
CA PHE A 446 34.26 37.99 -6.44
C PHE A 446 33.79 39.36 -5.91
N ILE A 447 33.04 40.11 -6.71
CA ILE A 447 32.44 41.38 -6.29
C ILE A 447 31.41 41.15 -5.16
N LEU A 448 30.56 40.14 -5.28
CA LEU A 448 29.58 39.77 -4.25
C LEU A 448 30.24 39.30 -2.94
N GLU A 449 31.28 38.46 -3.01
CA GLU A 449 32.05 38.04 -1.83
C GLU A 449 32.69 39.24 -1.14
N LYS A 450 33.22 40.19 -1.91
CA LYS A 450 33.79 41.43 -1.39
C LYS A 450 32.71 42.27 -0.69
N HIS A 451 31.52 42.43 -1.27
CA HIS A 451 30.41 43.14 -0.63
C HIS A 451 29.88 42.44 0.64
N HIS A 452 29.83 41.10 0.65
CA HIS A 452 29.52 40.32 1.86
C HIS A 452 30.59 40.51 2.94
N HIS A 453 31.88 40.48 2.58
CA HIS A 453 32.99 40.72 3.51
C HIS A 453 32.93 42.12 4.15
N TYR A 454 32.45 43.13 3.42
CA TYR A 454 32.21 44.48 3.94
C TYR A 454 30.88 44.66 4.68
N GLY A 455 30.11 43.59 4.91
CA GLY A 455 28.85 43.63 5.65
C GLY A 455 27.70 44.32 4.91
N MET A 456 27.82 44.52 3.58
CA MET A 456 26.76 45.13 2.77
C MET A 456 25.62 44.16 2.43
N TYR A 457 25.86 42.85 2.58
CA TYR A 457 24.85 41.80 2.43
C TYR A 457 24.94 40.83 3.60
N THR A 458 23.81 40.48 4.20
CA THR A 458 23.69 39.36 5.14
C THR A 458 23.48 38.05 4.38
N ARG A 459 23.91 36.95 4.98
CA ARG A 459 23.88 35.59 4.43
C ARG A 459 22.53 35.17 3.85
#